data_AF-A0ABD5PE69-F1
#
_entry.id   AF-A0ABD5PE69-F1
#
_cell.length_a   1.000
_cell.length_b   1.000
_cell.length_c   1.000
_cell.angle_alpha   90.00
_cell.angle_beta   90.00
_cell.angle_gamma   90.00
#
_symmetry.space_group_name_H-M   'P 1'
#
loop_
_entity.id
_entity.type
_entity.pdbx_description
1 polymer ?
#
loop_
_entity_poly.entity_id
_entity_poly.type
_entity_poly.pdbx_seq_one_letter_code
_entity_poly.pdbx_strand_id
1 'polypeptide(L)'
;MKLAVFGASGRTGRPFVRQALGAGHEATAFVRDAEKLDGDVRDHDRVTVVEGDVCDAEAVAEAIEGADAVVSVLGHAEGSPDDVLTLAADHVLRGMERAGVSRLLWLSGAGVRTGKDPERTLGGRLMTGALKLVGGDLLADSKRAVERIVDSDTEWTVVRAPRLTDGERRGEYRTGYLQLGPRDSLSRADAADFLLRCAVEGEWTNEAPMASY
;
A
#
# COMPACT_ATOMS: atom_id res chain seq x y z
N MET A 1 6.75 15.13 -7.26
CA MET A 1 5.32 14.84 -7.15
C MET A 1 4.88 15.13 -5.74
N LYS A 2 3.61 15.50 -5.54
CA LYS A 2 2.93 15.54 -4.24
C LYS A 2 2.17 14.23 -4.05
N LEU A 3 2.54 13.45 -3.04
CA LEU A 3 2.01 12.11 -2.78
C LEU A 3 1.11 12.13 -1.54
N ALA A 4 -0.16 11.72 -1.68
CA ALA A 4 -1.01 11.47 -0.51
C ALA A 4 -0.74 10.06 0.03
N VAL A 5 -0.24 9.95 1.27
CA VAL A 5 0.25 8.69 1.84
C VAL A 5 -0.61 8.25 3.01
N PHE A 6 -1.42 7.20 2.78
CA PHE A 6 -2.24 6.56 3.80
C PHE A 6 -1.45 5.47 4.52
N GLY A 7 -1.44 5.53 5.86
CA GLY A 7 -0.60 4.67 6.68
C GLY A 7 0.84 5.17 6.83
N ALA A 8 1.05 6.48 6.69
CA ALA A 8 2.37 7.13 6.70
C ALA A 8 3.19 6.88 7.98
N SER A 9 2.55 6.78 9.15
CA SER A 9 3.22 6.45 10.42
C SER A 9 3.47 4.95 10.63
N GLY A 10 2.98 4.10 9.73
CA GLY A 10 3.13 2.65 9.80
C GLY A 10 4.53 2.16 9.44
N ARG A 11 4.77 0.86 9.67
CA ARG A 11 6.09 0.23 9.44
C ARG A 11 6.58 0.33 7.99
N THR A 12 5.67 0.35 7.01
CA THR A 12 6.02 0.56 5.60
C THR A 12 5.86 2.02 5.16
N GLY A 13 4.94 2.77 5.77
CA GLY A 13 4.76 4.20 5.48
C GLY A 13 5.96 5.04 5.86
N ARG A 14 6.59 4.78 7.01
CA ARG A 14 7.79 5.50 7.47
C ARG A 14 8.94 5.46 6.45
N PRO A 15 9.39 4.27 5.96
CA PRO A 15 10.41 4.24 4.92
C PRO A 15 9.90 4.81 3.59
N PHE A 16 8.61 4.68 3.26
CA PHE A 16 8.04 5.28 2.04
C PHE A 16 8.16 6.80 2.04
N VAL A 17 7.68 7.48 3.09
CA VAL A 17 7.72 8.94 3.18
C VAL A 17 9.17 9.43 3.16
N ARG A 18 10.07 8.79 3.92
CA ARG A 18 11.50 9.16 3.89
C ARG A 18 12.12 9.02 2.50
N GLN A 19 11.82 7.95 1.79
CA GLN A 19 12.34 7.73 0.43
C GLN A 19 11.76 8.75 -0.56
N ALA A 20 10.46 9.05 -0.48
CA ALA A 20 9.83 10.08 -1.31
C ALA A 20 10.47 11.46 -1.09
N LEU A 21 10.67 11.87 0.17
CA LEU A 21 11.33 13.14 0.50
C LEU A 21 12.79 13.17 0.01
N GLY A 22 13.52 12.06 0.20
CA GLY A 22 14.88 11.88 -0.30
C GLY A 22 14.99 11.95 -1.83
N ALA A 23 13.95 11.52 -2.55
CA ALA A 23 13.83 11.62 -4.00
C ALA A 23 13.38 13.01 -4.51
N GLY A 24 13.20 13.99 -3.62
CA GLY A 24 12.80 15.34 -4.02
C GLY A 24 11.28 15.56 -4.09
N HIS A 25 10.47 14.63 -3.60
CA HIS A 25 9.00 14.73 -3.63
C HIS A 25 8.44 15.38 -2.36
N GLU A 26 7.14 15.71 -2.42
CA GLU A 26 6.33 16.19 -1.32
C GLU A 26 5.37 15.08 -0.86
N ALA A 27 5.00 15.08 0.42
CA ALA A 27 4.10 14.09 0.97
C ALA A 27 3.00 14.73 1.83
N THR A 28 1.74 14.44 1.52
CA THR A 28 0.65 14.58 2.49
C THR A 28 0.59 13.29 3.32
N ALA A 29 1.08 13.32 4.56
CA ALA A 29 1.06 12.18 5.47
C ALA A 29 -0.29 12.11 6.19
N PHE A 30 -1.14 11.15 5.79
CA PHE A 30 -2.42 10.89 6.47
C PHE A 30 -2.24 9.89 7.60
N VAL A 31 -2.51 10.33 8.83
CA VAL A 31 -2.25 9.56 10.06
C VAL A 31 -3.38 9.75 11.07
N ARG A 32 -3.64 8.72 11.89
CA ARG A 32 -4.61 8.81 13.00
C ARG A 32 -4.12 9.62 14.19
N ASP A 33 -2.81 9.80 14.28
CA ASP A 33 -2.12 10.39 15.42
C ASP A 33 -0.78 10.93 14.90
N ALA A 34 -0.67 12.25 14.81
CA ALA A 34 0.50 12.94 14.30
C ALA A 34 1.74 12.74 15.17
N GLU A 35 1.60 12.42 16.45
CA GLU A 35 2.73 12.15 17.35
C GLU A 35 3.43 10.82 17.01
N LYS A 36 2.76 9.93 16.27
CA LYS A 36 3.35 8.68 15.76
C LYS A 36 4.16 8.88 14.49
N LEU A 37 4.23 10.07 13.90
CA LEU A 37 5.22 10.37 12.87
C LEU A 37 6.55 10.71 13.55
N ASP A 38 7.65 10.27 12.93
CA ASP A 38 8.97 10.65 13.43
C ASP A 38 9.16 12.16 13.25
N GLY A 39 9.76 12.84 14.25
CA GLY A 39 9.90 14.30 14.23
C GLY A 39 10.63 14.84 13.00
N ASP A 40 11.64 14.10 12.50
CA ASP A 40 12.37 14.44 11.27
C ASP A 40 11.49 14.45 10.03
N VAL A 41 10.42 13.64 10.02
CA VAL A 41 9.44 13.59 8.93
C VAL A 41 8.33 14.60 9.16
N ARG A 42 7.79 14.65 10.38
CA ARG A 42 6.65 15.51 10.74
C ARG A 42 6.96 16.98 10.53
N ASP A 43 8.19 17.40 10.86
CA ASP A 43 8.59 18.81 10.87
C ASP A 43 9.32 19.20 9.56
N HIS A 44 9.27 18.35 8.53
CA HIS A 44 9.95 18.58 7.26
C HIS A 44 9.16 19.51 6.32
N ASP A 45 9.80 20.52 5.71
CA ASP A 45 9.16 21.56 4.88
C ASP A 45 8.32 21.05 3.69
N ARG A 46 8.59 19.81 3.25
CA ARG A 46 7.89 19.13 2.14
C ARG A 46 6.85 18.09 2.61
N VAL A 47 6.50 18.12 3.90
CA VAL A 47 5.47 17.26 4.49
C VAL A 47 4.31 18.10 4.98
N THR A 48 3.12 17.76 4.51
CA THR A 48 1.86 18.21 5.11
C THR A 48 1.30 17.05 5.94
N VAL A 49 1.01 17.29 7.22
CA VAL A 49 0.39 16.28 8.08
C VAL A 49 -1.11 16.53 8.11
N VAL A 50 -1.89 15.50 7.77
CA VAL A 50 -3.35 15.51 7.91
C VAL A 50 -3.70 14.43 8.93
N GLU A 51 -4.22 14.87 10.08
CA GLU A 51 -4.68 13.96 11.11
C GLU A 51 -6.14 13.57 10.85
N GLY A 52 -6.40 12.27 10.74
CA GLY A 52 -7.73 11.75 10.46
C GLY A 52 -7.82 10.23 10.52
N ASP A 53 -9.04 9.72 10.54
CA ASP A 53 -9.31 8.29 10.43
C ASP A 53 -9.75 7.94 9.01
N VAL A 54 -9.30 6.80 8.49
CA VAL A 54 -9.71 6.35 7.16
C VAL A 54 -11.21 6.01 7.12
N CYS A 55 -11.84 5.80 8.28
CA CYS A 55 -13.28 5.69 8.43
C CYS A 55 -14.04 7.00 8.16
N ASP A 56 -13.36 8.14 8.12
CA ASP A 56 -13.94 9.43 7.77
C ASP A 56 -13.65 9.77 6.30
N ALA A 57 -14.70 9.72 5.47
CA ALA A 57 -14.58 9.96 4.03
C ALA A 57 -14.16 11.39 3.69
N GLU A 58 -14.54 12.40 4.49
CA GLU A 58 -14.16 13.79 4.24
C GLU A 58 -12.69 14.01 4.59
N ALA A 59 -12.22 13.45 5.71
CA ALA A 59 -10.79 13.51 6.07
C ALA A 59 -9.91 12.81 5.02
N VAL A 60 -10.37 11.68 4.47
CA VAL A 60 -9.70 11.00 3.36
C VAL A 60 -9.67 11.89 2.11
N ALA A 61 -10.77 12.55 1.76
CA ALA A 61 -10.84 13.44 0.61
C ALA A 61 -9.89 14.64 0.76
N GLU A 62 -9.89 15.30 1.93
CA GLU A 62 -8.99 16.43 2.24
C GLU A 62 -7.51 16.05 2.06
N ALA A 63 -7.13 14.85 2.52
CA ALA A 63 -5.75 14.36 2.39
C ALA A 63 -5.31 14.16 0.93
N ILE A 64 -6.25 13.93 0.01
CA ILE A 64 -6.00 13.68 -1.41
C ILE A 64 -5.93 14.99 -2.21
N GLU A 65 -6.46 16.10 -1.69
CA GLU A 65 -6.56 17.36 -2.44
C GLU A 65 -5.19 17.87 -2.94
N GLY A 66 -5.12 18.08 -4.25
CA GLY A 66 -3.93 18.56 -4.96
C GLY A 66 -2.79 17.54 -5.06
N ALA A 67 -3.00 16.26 -4.70
CA ALA A 67 -2.01 15.22 -4.89
C ALA A 67 -1.86 14.83 -6.37
N ASP A 68 -0.65 14.46 -6.78
CA ASP A 68 -0.40 13.87 -8.10
C ASP A 68 -0.71 12.36 -8.11
N ALA A 69 -0.53 11.69 -6.96
CA ALA A 69 -0.81 10.27 -6.79
C ALA A 69 -1.17 9.95 -5.33
N VAL A 70 -1.98 8.91 -5.15
CA VAL A 70 -2.34 8.36 -3.84
C VAL A 70 -1.59 7.06 -3.61
N VAL A 71 -1.03 6.90 -2.41
CA VAL A 71 -0.30 5.71 -1.98
C VAL A 71 -0.90 5.19 -0.70
N SER A 72 -1.41 3.97 -0.72
CA SER A 72 -1.93 3.28 0.46
C SER A 72 -1.00 2.14 0.85
N VAL A 73 -0.46 2.24 2.06
CA VAL A 73 0.26 1.17 2.76
C VAL A 73 -0.44 0.80 4.06
N LEU A 74 -1.76 0.99 4.09
CA LEU A 74 -2.61 0.61 5.21
C LEU A 74 -2.60 -0.90 5.43
N GLY A 75 -2.72 -1.27 6.69
CA GLY A 75 -3.00 -2.62 7.13
C GLY A 75 -3.91 -2.56 8.34
N HIS A 76 -4.47 -3.69 8.75
CA HIS A 76 -5.23 -3.76 10.00
C HIS A 76 -4.37 -3.32 11.18
N ALA A 77 -4.92 -2.42 11.98
CA ALA A 77 -4.34 -2.02 13.25
C ALA A 77 -5.29 -2.45 14.38
N GLU A 78 -4.75 -2.46 15.60
CA GLU A 78 -5.58 -2.68 16.78
C GLU A 78 -6.72 -1.66 16.84
N GLY A 79 -7.95 -2.15 17.06
CA GLY A 79 -9.17 -1.34 17.10
C GLY A 79 -9.76 -0.96 15.73
N SER A 80 -9.13 -1.33 14.62
CA SER A 80 -9.73 -1.12 13.28
C SER A 80 -10.91 -2.07 13.04
N PRO A 81 -11.94 -1.65 12.28
CA PRO A 81 -12.97 -2.57 11.78
C PRO A 81 -12.38 -3.73 10.99
N ASP A 82 -13.08 -4.87 10.96
CA ASP A 82 -12.64 -6.05 10.21
C ASP A 82 -12.55 -5.80 8.70
N ASP A 83 -13.33 -4.84 8.19
CA ASP A 83 -13.43 -4.44 6.79
C ASP A 83 -12.68 -3.14 6.44
N VAL A 84 -11.76 -2.69 7.31
CA VAL A 84 -11.08 -1.40 7.19
C VAL A 84 -10.39 -1.17 5.85
N LEU A 85 -9.85 -2.22 5.19
CA LEU A 85 -9.18 -2.06 3.89
C LEU A 85 -10.19 -1.87 2.76
N THR A 86 -11.33 -2.59 2.81
CA THR A 86 -12.41 -2.39 1.82
C THR A 86 -12.97 -0.98 1.95
N LEU A 87 -13.26 -0.56 3.18
CA LEU A 87 -13.76 0.78 3.47
C LEU A 87 -12.77 1.86 3.03
N ALA A 88 -11.48 1.66 3.34
CA ALA A 88 -10.42 2.58 2.90
C ALA A 88 -10.33 2.68 1.38
N ALA A 89 -10.43 1.56 0.66
CA ALA A 89 -10.46 1.57 -0.80
C ALA A 89 -11.66 2.38 -1.33
N ASP A 90 -12.86 2.15 -0.80
CA ASP A 90 -14.06 2.89 -1.20
C ASP A 90 -13.93 4.40 -0.96
N HIS A 91 -13.37 4.81 0.19
CA HIS A 91 -13.16 6.23 0.51
C HIS A 91 -12.06 6.87 -0.33
N VAL A 92 -10.94 6.17 -0.52
CA VAL A 92 -9.83 6.67 -1.35
C VAL A 92 -10.28 6.85 -2.79
N LEU A 93 -10.99 5.88 -3.37
CA LEU A 93 -11.47 5.96 -4.76
C LEU A 93 -12.42 7.16 -4.95
N ARG A 94 -13.35 7.39 -4.00
CA ARG A 94 -14.25 8.56 -4.03
C ARG A 94 -13.50 9.88 -3.84
N GLY A 95 -12.54 9.92 -2.93
CA GLY A 95 -11.71 11.10 -2.71
C GLY A 95 -10.86 11.45 -3.93
N MET A 96 -10.29 10.43 -4.59
CA MET A 96 -9.57 10.56 -5.85
C MET A 96 -10.46 11.10 -6.98
N GLU A 97 -11.66 10.56 -7.14
CA GLU A 97 -12.64 11.05 -8.13
C GLU A 97 -12.96 12.53 -7.89
N ARG A 98 -13.25 12.93 -6.64
CA ARG A 98 -13.55 14.32 -6.27
C ARG A 98 -12.37 15.26 -6.52
N ALA A 99 -11.14 14.80 -6.27
CA ALA A 99 -9.93 15.60 -6.44
C ALA A 99 -9.38 15.59 -7.87
N GLY A 100 -9.93 14.75 -8.77
CA GLY A 100 -9.44 14.58 -10.13
C GLY A 100 -8.08 13.87 -10.21
N VAL A 101 -7.75 13.01 -9.25
CA VAL A 101 -6.48 12.26 -9.17
C VAL A 101 -6.69 10.86 -9.74
N SER A 102 -5.89 10.44 -10.72
CA SER A 102 -6.02 9.13 -11.37
C SER A 102 -5.07 8.05 -10.81
N ARG A 103 -3.87 8.43 -10.35
CA ARG A 103 -2.81 7.46 -10.01
C ARG A 103 -2.97 6.91 -8.60
N LEU A 104 -3.23 5.60 -8.47
CA LEU A 104 -3.34 4.89 -7.19
C LEU A 104 -2.29 3.80 -7.04
N LEU A 105 -1.56 3.79 -5.93
CA LEU A 105 -0.65 2.73 -5.54
C LEU A 105 -1.17 2.08 -4.27
N TRP A 106 -1.32 0.76 -4.26
CA TRP A 106 -1.87 0.02 -3.13
C TRP A 106 -0.97 -1.16 -2.75
N LEU A 107 -0.52 -1.20 -1.50
CA LEU A 107 0.20 -2.35 -0.97
C LEU A 107 -0.77 -3.41 -0.48
N SER A 108 -0.62 -4.64 -0.97
CA SER A 108 -1.36 -5.81 -0.50
C SER A 108 -0.40 -6.98 -0.23
N GLY A 109 -0.91 -8.03 0.42
CA GLY A 109 -0.19 -9.27 0.60
C GLY A 109 -0.26 -10.16 -0.64
N ALA A 110 0.79 -10.91 -0.93
CA ALA A 110 0.85 -11.90 -2.02
C ALA A 110 -0.17 -13.05 -1.86
N GLY A 111 -0.88 -13.11 -0.73
CA GLY A 111 -2.06 -13.97 -0.55
C GLY A 111 -3.25 -13.56 -1.42
N VAL A 112 -3.36 -12.28 -1.80
CA VAL A 112 -4.35 -11.76 -2.76
C VAL A 112 -3.86 -12.11 -4.16
N ARG A 113 -4.54 -13.08 -4.79
CA ARG A 113 -4.12 -13.66 -6.06
C ARG A 113 -4.89 -13.08 -7.23
N THR A 114 -4.24 -13.04 -8.38
CA THR A 114 -4.83 -12.60 -9.66
C THR A 114 -4.83 -13.72 -10.69
N GLY A 115 -5.58 -13.56 -11.77
CA GLY A 115 -5.62 -14.51 -12.88
C GLY A 115 -4.28 -14.67 -13.63
N LYS A 116 -3.35 -13.72 -13.47
CA LYS A 116 -2.00 -13.76 -14.07
C LYS A 116 -0.99 -14.52 -13.20
N ASP A 117 -1.35 -14.92 -11.99
CA ASP A 117 -0.43 -15.58 -11.07
C ASP A 117 -0.13 -17.02 -11.51
N PRO A 118 1.13 -17.48 -11.38
CA PRO A 118 1.48 -18.88 -11.54
C PRO A 118 0.62 -19.79 -10.66
N GLU A 119 0.34 -21.01 -11.13
CA GLU A 119 -0.41 -21.98 -10.34
C GLU A 119 0.30 -22.32 -9.03
N ARG A 120 -0.49 -22.51 -7.97
CA ARG A 120 0.07 -22.97 -6.70
C ARG A 120 0.51 -24.41 -6.80
N THR A 121 1.74 -24.65 -6.35
CA THR A 121 2.23 -26.01 -6.02
C THR A 121 1.34 -26.66 -4.95
N LEU A 122 1.36 -27.99 -4.88
CA LEU A 122 0.58 -28.76 -3.91
C LEU A 122 0.86 -28.30 -2.46
N GLY A 123 2.13 -28.10 -2.12
CA GLY A 123 2.55 -27.57 -0.82
C GLY A 123 2.09 -26.13 -0.59
N GLY A 124 2.09 -25.28 -1.62
CA GLY A 124 1.57 -23.92 -1.55
C GLY A 124 0.06 -23.87 -1.26
N ARG A 125 -0.72 -24.83 -1.78
CA ARG A 125 -2.16 -24.95 -1.49
C ARG A 125 -2.42 -25.31 -0.03
N LEU A 126 -1.68 -26.29 0.51
CA LEU A 126 -1.76 -26.70 1.93
C LEU A 126 -1.42 -25.55 2.87
N MET A 127 -0.30 -24.85 2.64
CA MET A 127 0.09 -23.70 3.44
C MET A 127 -0.93 -22.56 3.38
N THR A 128 -1.49 -22.28 2.20
CA THR A 128 -2.56 -21.27 2.08
C THR A 128 -3.77 -21.66 2.92
N GLY A 129 -4.15 -22.93 2.91
CA GLY A 129 -5.24 -23.44 3.75
C GLY A 129 -4.99 -23.18 5.23
N ALA A 130 -3.77 -23.47 5.71
CA ALA A 130 -3.40 -23.22 7.10
C ALA A 130 -3.39 -21.72 7.47
N LEU A 131 -2.81 -20.85 6.62
CA LEU A 131 -2.79 -19.41 6.87
C LEU A 131 -4.19 -18.79 6.89
N LYS A 132 -5.13 -19.30 6.07
CA LYS A 132 -6.52 -18.86 6.07
C LYS A 132 -7.23 -19.12 7.40
N LEU A 133 -6.82 -20.13 8.18
CA LEU A 133 -7.42 -20.39 9.49
C LEU A 133 -6.99 -19.35 10.55
N VAL A 134 -5.86 -18.68 10.34
CA VAL A 134 -5.28 -17.74 11.32
C VAL A 134 -5.51 -16.27 10.92
N GLY A 135 -5.74 -16.00 9.63
CA GLY A 135 -5.94 -14.64 9.09
C GLY A 135 -6.90 -14.58 7.91
N GLY A 136 -7.93 -15.42 7.93
CA GLY A 136 -8.91 -15.53 6.84
C GLY A 136 -9.66 -14.23 6.57
N ASP A 137 -10.06 -13.53 7.63
CA ASP A 137 -10.86 -12.30 7.52
C ASP A 137 -10.04 -11.14 6.98
N LEU A 138 -8.81 -10.94 7.47
CA LEU A 138 -7.81 -10.01 6.92
C LEU A 138 -7.59 -10.24 5.43
N LEU A 139 -7.40 -11.51 5.03
CA LEU A 139 -7.19 -11.85 3.62
C LEU A 139 -8.45 -11.61 2.80
N ALA A 140 -9.64 -11.91 3.33
CA ALA A 140 -10.91 -11.67 2.66
C ALA A 140 -11.14 -10.16 2.45
N ASP A 141 -10.82 -9.35 3.44
CA ASP A 141 -10.92 -7.90 3.37
C ASP A 141 -9.94 -7.30 2.35
N SER A 142 -8.68 -7.70 2.41
CA SER A 142 -7.69 -7.25 1.43
C SER A 142 -8.06 -7.65 -0.01
N LYS A 143 -8.71 -8.80 -0.21
CA LYS A 143 -9.23 -9.19 -1.53
C LYS A 143 -10.35 -8.28 -2.00
N ARG A 144 -11.35 -8.02 -1.16
CA ARG A 144 -12.45 -7.11 -1.50
C ARG A 144 -11.93 -5.71 -1.82
N ALA A 145 -10.99 -5.19 -1.03
CA ALA A 145 -10.33 -3.91 -1.30
C ALA A 145 -9.65 -3.89 -2.68
N VAL A 146 -8.91 -4.96 -3.02
CA VAL A 146 -8.27 -5.07 -4.34
C VAL A 146 -9.30 -5.22 -5.46
N GLU A 147 -10.41 -5.94 -5.25
CA GLU A 147 -11.52 -6.01 -6.21
C GLU A 147 -12.12 -4.61 -6.49
N ARG A 148 -12.37 -3.81 -5.44
CA ARG A 148 -12.81 -2.40 -5.61
C ARG A 148 -11.85 -1.57 -6.47
N ILE A 149 -10.56 -1.72 -6.22
CA ILE A 149 -9.50 -0.97 -6.93
C ILE A 149 -9.42 -1.41 -8.40
N VAL A 150 -9.40 -2.72 -8.63
CA VAL A 150 -9.29 -3.29 -9.99
C VAL A 150 -10.50 -2.93 -10.85
N ASP A 151 -11.69 -2.87 -10.25
CA ASP A 151 -12.94 -2.52 -10.93
C ASP A 151 -13.15 -0.99 -11.10
N SER A 152 -12.21 -0.16 -10.61
CA SER A 152 -12.30 1.30 -10.70
C SER A 152 -11.71 1.86 -11.99
N ASP A 153 -12.04 3.11 -12.31
CA ASP A 153 -11.48 3.86 -13.45
C ASP A 153 -10.10 4.49 -13.16
N THR A 154 -9.49 4.19 -12.01
CA THR A 154 -8.17 4.75 -11.64
C THR A 154 -7.03 4.08 -12.41
N GLU A 155 -5.92 4.79 -12.56
CA GLU A 155 -4.64 4.23 -13.02
C GLU A 155 -3.95 3.55 -11.85
N TRP A 156 -4.41 2.35 -11.49
CA TRP A 156 -3.98 1.68 -10.27
C TRP A 156 -2.74 0.80 -10.45
N THR A 157 -1.98 0.58 -9.39
CA THR A 157 -1.00 -0.49 -9.27
C THR A 157 -1.12 -1.14 -7.91
N VAL A 158 -1.39 -2.43 -7.88
CA VAL A 158 -1.47 -3.20 -6.61
C VAL A 158 -0.14 -3.95 -6.42
N VAL A 159 0.76 -3.36 -5.62
CA VAL A 159 2.01 -4.00 -5.26
C VAL A 159 1.74 -5.08 -4.22
N ARG A 160 2.12 -6.32 -4.51
CA ARG A 160 1.90 -7.47 -3.65
C ARG A 160 3.20 -7.98 -3.05
N ALA A 161 3.32 -7.99 -1.73
CA ALA A 161 4.52 -8.48 -1.06
C ALA A 161 4.26 -9.81 -0.31
N PRO A 162 5.25 -10.72 -0.23
CA PRO A 162 5.21 -11.86 0.68
C PRO A 162 5.39 -11.36 2.13
N ARG A 163 6.07 -12.14 2.97
CA ARG A 163 6.38 -11.73 4.35
C ARG A 163 7.26 -10.48 4.34
N LEU A 164 6.74 -9.38 4.88
CA LEU A 164 7.48 -8.13 5.06
C LEU A 164 8.39 -8.18 6.29
N THR A 165 9.63 -7.73 6.12
CA THR A 165 10.68 -7.68 7.15
C THR A 165 11.17 -6.26 7.41
N ASP A 166 11.84 -6.03 8.54
CA ASP A 166 12.40 -4.73 8.91
C ASP A 166 13.87 -4.59 8.50
N GLY A 167 14.27 -5.27 7.41
CA GLY A 167 15.61 -5.13 6.82
C GLY A 167 15.81 -3.78 6.13
N GLU A 168 17.05 -3.48 5.80
CA GLU A 168 17.41 -2.25 5.07
C GLU A 168 16.91 -2.26 3.61
N ARG A 169 16.93 -1.08 2.98
CA ARG A 169 16.71 -0.93 1.54
C ARG A 169 17.92 -1.48 0.81
N ARG A 170 17.73 -2.49 -0.03
CA ARG A 170 18.75 -3.07 -0.90
C ARG A 170 18.66 -2.54 -2.32
N GLY A 171 17.46 -2.20 -2.79
CA GLY A 171 17.22 -1.80 -4.18
C GLY A 171 17.35 -2.94 -5.20
N GLU A 172 17.55 -4.18 -4.73
CA GLU A 172 17.70 -5.37 -5.56
C GLU A 172 16.66 -6.41 -5.16
N TYR A 173 15.64 -6.57 -5.99
CA TYR A 173 14.54 -7.53 -5.82
C TYR A 173 13.91 -7.84 -7.17
N ARG A 174 13.23 -8.99 -7.26
CA ARG A 174 12.48 -9.41 -8.43
C ARG A 174 11.09 -8.79 -8.40
N THR A 175 10.55 -8.44 -9.56
CA THR A 175 9.19 -7.92 -9.72
C THR A 175 8.40 -8.72 -10.77
N GLY A 176 7.07 -8.74 -10.65
CA GLY A 176 6.15 -9.34 -11.62
C GLY A 176 5.28 -10.46 -11.03
N TYR A 177 4.81 -11.37 -11.87
CA TYR A 177 3.93 -12.47 -11.47
C TYR A 177 4.75 -13.67 -10.98
N LEU A 178 5.25 -13.57 -9.74
CA LEU A 178 6.27 -14.47 -9.20
C LEU A 178 5.69 -15.77 -8.64
N GLN A 179 6.43 -16.87 -8.81
CA GLN A 179 6.23 -18.10 -8.04
C GLN A 179 6.93 -17.95 -6.69
N LEU A 180 6.14 -17.67 -5.65
CA LEU A 180 6.67 -17.51 -4.29
C LEU A 180 6.68 -18.85 -3.53
N GLY A 181 7.72 -19.04 -2.72
CA GLY A 181 7.91 -20.10 -1.76
C GLY A 181 7.73 -19.65 -0.30
N PRO A 182 7.93 -20.55 0.67
CA PRO A 182 7.66 -20.32 2.09
C PRO A 182 8.62 -19.32 2.76
N ARG A 183 9.81 -19.11 2.18
CA ARG A 183 10.86 -18.25 2.75
C ARG A 183 10.96 -16.89 2.06
N ASP A 184 10.24 -16.70 0.96
CA ASP A 184 10.22 -15.44 0.23
C ASP A 184 9.77 -14.30 1.14
N SER A 185 10.47 -13.18 0.98
CA SER A 185 10.30 -12.00 1.81
C SER A 185 10.78 -10.78 1.05
N LEU A 186 10.36 -9.62 1.56
CA LEU A 186 10.82 -8.33 1.10
C LEU A 186 10.99 -7.44 2.33
N SER A 187 12.00 -6.57 2.37
CA SER A 187 12.04 -5.56 3.42
C SER A 187 10.95 -4.52 3.18
N ARG A 188 10.44 -3.91 4.24
CA ARG A 188 9.50 -2.79 4.12
C ARG A 188 10.14 -1.60 3.42
N ALA A 189 11.45 -1.45 3.54
CA ALA A 189 12.21 -0.43 2.84
C ALA A 189 12.24 -0.68 1.33
N ASP A 190 12.40 -1.93 0.88
CA ASP A 190 12.32 -2.28 -0.55
C ASP A 190 10.87 -2.32 -1.07
N ALA A 191 9.89 -2.64 -0.23
CA ALA A 191 8.47 -2.48 -0.59
C ALA A 191 8.12 -1.01 -0.85
N ALA A 192 8.61 -0.12 0.01
CA ALA A 192 8.50 1.33 -0.16
C ALA A 192 9.22 1.82 -1.42
N ASP A 193 10.43 1.32 -1.70
CA ASP A 193 11.18 1.62 -2.91
C ASP A 193 10.37 1.25 -4.16
N PHE A 194 9.82 0.03 -4.20
CA PHE A 194 9.06 -0.42 -5.36
C PHE A 194 7.78 0.37 -5.58
N LEU A 195 7.03 0.66 -4.50
CA LEU A 195 5.85 1.54 -4.57
C LEU A 195 6.21 2.91 -5.15
N LEU A 196 7.33 3.49 -4.71
CA LEU A 196 7.76 4.80 -5.17
C LEU A 196 8.16 4.78 -6.65
N ARG A 197 8.86 3.74 -7.10
CA ARG A 197 9.18 3.55 -8.52
C ARG A 197 7.92 3.41 -9.37
N CYS A 198 6.95 2.60 -8.95
CA CYS A 198 5.66 2.50 -9.63
C CYS A 198 4.94 3.87 -9.70
N ALA A 199 4.99 4.67 -8.63
CA ALA A 199 4.37 5.99 -8.60
C ALA A 199 5.01 6.98 -9.59
N VAL A 200 6.35 7.00 -9.66
CA VAL A 200 7.12 8.00 -10.42
C VAL A 200 7.34 7.59 -11.88
N GLU A 201 7.67 6.32 -12.13
CA GLU A 201 8.02 5.81 -13.45
C GLU A 201 6.77 5.37 -14.25
N GLY A 202 5.62 5.24 -13.59
CA GLY A 202 4.38 4.74 -14.21
C GLY A 202 4.45 3.26 -14.58
N GLU A 203 5.42 2.52 -14.05
CA GLU A 203 5.49 1.07 -14.22
C GLU A 203 4.25 0.41 -13.59
N TRP A 204 3.80 -0.69 -14.22
CA TRP A 204 2.73 -1.55 -13.69
C TRP A 204 1.36 -0.88 -13.54
N THR A 205 1.05 0.14 -14.36
CA THR A 205 -0.31 0.70 -14.44
C THR A 205 -1.31 -0.36 -14.88
N ASN A 206 -2.41 -0.47 -14.13
CA ASN A 206 -3.45 -1.49 -14.23
C ASN A 206 -2.91 -2.92 -14.11
N GLU A 207 -1.86 -3.08 -13.30
CA GLU A 207 -1.23 -4.34 -13.01
C GLU A 207 -1.06 -4.55 -11.49
N ALA A 208 -0.98 -5.83 -11.10
CA ALA A 208 -0.84 -6.23 -9.70
C ALA A 208 0.45 -7.04 -9.49
N PRO A 209 1.66 -6.45 -9.70
CA PRO A 209 2.91 -7.18 -9.59
C PRO A 209 3.19 -7.63 -8.15
N MET A 210 3.96 -8.70 -8.01
CA MET A 210 4.62 -9.04 -6.76
C MET A 210 6.04 -8.45 -6.71
N ALA A 211 6.57 -8.23 -5.51
CA ALA A 211 7.98 -7.98 -5.28
C ALA A 211 8.54 -8.90 -4.18
N SER A 212 9.70 -9.49 -4.43
CA SER A 212 10.41 -10.37 -3.49
C SER A 212 11.90 -10.42 -3.83
N TYR A 213 12.76 -10.66 -2.84
CA TYR A 213 14.12 -11.15 -3.12
C TYR A 213 14.06 -12.44 -3.93
#